data_AF-A0A397TW01-F1
#
_entry.id   AF-A0A397TW01-F1
#
_cell.length_a   1.000
_cell.length_b   1.000
_cell.length_c   1.000
_cell.angle_alpha   90.00
_cell.angle_beta   90.00
_cell.angle_gamma   90.00
#
_symmetry.space_group_name_H-M   'P 1'
#
loop_
_entity.id
_entity.type
_entity.pdbx_description
1 polymer ?
#
loop_
_entity_poly.entity_id
_entity_poly.type
_entity_poly.pdbx_seq_one_letter_code
_entity_poly.pdbx_strand_id
1 'polypeptide(L)'
;MLTKHKTIKREYEKLFKSGVHSYKKEDYKASYNCFSSIANSCSKFKYDAKFYLAKQYENGLGISKNSNYQKAFEFYLDIYYDKPQNIKGIELLLAECVKKRLGDFKDDKKAFEFYLDLYSNVPECKSFARDNLIKCYNLGIGVSKDEEKFTYLKMKL
;
A
#
# COMPACT_ATOMS: atom_id res chain seq x y z
N MET A 1 16.21 22.22 -23.55
CA MET A 1 15.43 21.17 -22.84
C MET A 1 15.90 20.92 -21.39
N LEU A 2 17.20 21.00 -21.08
CA LEU A 2 17.77 20.78 -19.73
C LEU A 2 17.25 21.72 -18.62
N THR A 3 16.86 22.95 -18.93
CA THR A 3 16.36 23.94 -17.98
C THR A 3 14.95 23.64 -17.48
N LYS A 4 14.02 23.26 -18.36
CA LYS A 4 12.64 22.89 -17.99
C LYS A 4 12.59 21.67 -17.04
N HIS A 5 13.40 20.64 -17.30
CA HIS A 5 13.46 19.46 -16.42
C HIS A 5 14.01 19.76 -15.01
N LYS A 6 14.98 20.68 -14.89
CA LYS A 6 15.51 21.11 -13.57
C LYS A 6 14.47 21.93 -12.80
N THR A 7 13.69 22.77 -13.47
CA THR A 7 12.63 23.58 -12.85
C THR A 7 11.50 22.70 -12.31
N ILE A 8 11.00 21.76 -13.12
CA ILE A 8 9.92 20.83 -12.72
C ILE A 8 10.33 19.98 -11.49
N LYS A 9 11.59 19.52 -11.42
CA LYS A 9 12.10 18.79 -10.25
C LYS A 9 12.07 19.62 -8.96
N ARG A 10 12.37 20.92 -9.05
CA ARG A 10 12.35 21.85 -7.89
C ARG A 10 10.93 22.17 -7.44
N GLU A 11 9.97 22.20 -8.36
CA GLU A 11 8.56 22.45 -8.05
C GLU A 11 7.95 21.32 -7.23
N TYR A 12 8.15 20.07 -7.62
CA TYR A 12 7.63 18.94 -6.85
C TYR A 12 8.27 18.78 -5.46
N GLU A 13 9.54 19.20 -5.29
CA GLU A 13 10.16 19.21 -3.96
C GLU A 13 9.51 20.25 -3.04
N LYS A 14 9.26 21.46 -3.53
CA LYS A 14 8.55 22.49 -2.77
C LYS A 14 7.13 22.05 -2.44
N LEU A 15 6.43 21.49 -3.43
CA LEU A 15 5.07 20.99 -3.26
C LEU A 15 5.02 19.85 -2.23
N PHE A 16 5.99 18.93 -2.25
CA PHE A 16 6.08 17.85 -1.27
C PHE A 16 6.32 18.40 0.14
N LYS A 17 7.26 19.34 0.31
CA LYS A 17 7.51 20.02 1.59
C LYS A 17 6.26 20.72 2.11
N SER A 18 5.52 21.40 1.23
CA SER A 18 4.24 22.03 1.56
C SER A 18 3.21 21.00 2.02
N GLY A 19 3.05 19.88 1.30
CA GLY A 19 2.15 18.80 1.68
C GLY A 19 2.47 18.23 3.06
N VAL A 20 3.75 17.95 3.35
CA VAL A 20 4.20 17.47 4.66
C VAL A 20 3.94 18.50 5.76
N HIS A 21 4.17 19.79 5.48
CA HIS A 21 3.88 20.87 6.43
C HIS A 21 2.38 20.94 6.76
N SER A 22 1.52 20.93 5.74
CA SER A 22 0.06 20.92 5.91
C SER A 22 -0.42 19.68 6.68
N TYR A 23 0.11 18.49 6.38
CA TYR A 23 -0.22 17.25 7.09
C TYR A 23 0.10 17.37 8.60
N LYS A 24 1.27 17.89 8.95
CA LYS A 24 1.69 18.11 10.35
C LYS A 24 0.87 19.17 11.08
N LYS A 25 0.29 20.10 10.33
CA LYS A 25 -0.62 21.14 10.84
C LYS A 25 -2.09 20.71 10.83
N GLU A 26 -2.36 19.44 10.50
CA GLU A 26 -3.71 18.87 10.40
C GLU A 26 -4.59 19.55 9.32
N ASP A 27 -3.98 20.32 8.42
CA ASP A 27 -4.63 20.78 7.19
C ASP A 27 -4.58 19.67 6.14
N TYR A 28 -5.38 18.65 6.41
CA TYR A 28 -5.42 17.43 5.59
C TYR A 28 -5.98 17.69 4.19
N LYS A 29 -6.78 18.74 3.99
CA LYS A 29 -7.28 19.12 2.67
C LYS A 29 -6.15 19.70 1.81
N ALA A 30 -5.35 20.63 2.33
CA ALA A 30 -4.21 21.16 1.61
C ALA A 30 -3.13 20.09 1.39
N SER A 31 -2.88 19.26 2.40
CA SER A 31 -2.02 18.07 2.31
C SER A 31 -2.43 17.16 1.15
N TYR A 32 -3.72 16.79 1.11
CA TYR A 32 -4.28 15.91 0.08
C TYR A 32 -4.08 16.47 -1.33
N ASN A 33 -4.32 17.77 -1.53
CA ASN A 33 -4.15 18.41 -2.82
C ASN A 33 -2.70 18.39 -3.30
N CYS A 34 -1.75 18.65 -2.39
CA CYS A 34 -0.32 18.59 -2.69
C CYS A 34 0.08 17.17 -3.10
N PHE A 35 -0.27 16.17 -2.27
CA PHE A 35 0.14 14.80 -2.52
C PHE A 35 -0.57 14.17 -3.73
N SER A 36 -1.84 14.49 -3.98
CA SER A 36 -2.57 14.00 -5.16
C SER A 36 -1.92 14.48 -6.46
N SER A 37 -1.43 15.72 -6.48
CA SER A 37 -0.70 16.27 -7.63
C SER A 37 0.63 15.55 -7.86
N ILE A 38 1.35 15.22 -6.78
CA ILE A 38 2.64 14.52 -6.85
C ILE A 38 2.46 13.04 -7.22
N ALA A 39 1.45 12.36 -6.67
CA ALA A 39 1.21 10.94 -6.86
C ALA A 39 0.92 10.54 -8.31
N ASN A 40 0.35 11.46 -9.09
CA ASN A 40 0.07 11.29 -10.52
C ASN A 40 1.22 11.74 -11.44
N SER A 41 2.38 12.12 -10.88
CA SER A 41 3.53 12.63 -11.62
C SER A 41 4.68 11.62 -11.69
N CYS A 42 5.64 11.85 -12.59
CA CYS A 42 6.92 11.12 -12.64
C CYS A 42 7.95 11.61 -11.61
N SER A 43 7.50 12.27 -10.54
CA SER A 43 8.37 12.81 -9.49
C SER A 43 9.04 11.70 -8.68
N LYS A 44 10.26 11.94 -8.20
CA LYS A 44 10.93 11.05 -7.24
C LYS A 44 10.13 10.87 -5.93
N PHE A 45 9.27 11.85 -5.61
CA PHE A 45 8.39 11.88 -4.45
C PHE A 45 7.04 11.18 -4.69
N LYS A 46 6.80 10.59 -5.87
CA LYS A 46 5.54 9.92 -6.23
C LYS A 46 5.08 8.95 -5.13
N TYR A 47 5.97 8.06 -4.70
CA TYR A 47 5.65 7.01 -3.72
C TYR A 47 5.52 7.54 -2.30
N ASP A 48 6.31 8.55 -1.93
CA ASP A 48 6.15 9.22 -0.63
C ASP A 48 4.80 9.96 -0.57
N ALA A 49 4.38 10.59 -1.66
CA ALA A 49 3.07 11.22 -1.76
C ALA A 49 1.93 10.20 -1.71
N LYS A 50 2.05 9.07 -2.44
CA LYS A 50 1.10 7.94 -2.33
C LYS A 50 1.03 7.42 -0.90
N PHE A 51 2.14 7.37 -0.17
CA PHE A 51 2.19 6.96 1.23
C PHE A 51 1.36 7.90 2.13
N TYR A 52 1.56 9.22 2.01
CA TYR A 52 0.75 10.17 2.78
C TYR A 52 -0.74 10.11 2.42
N LEU A 53 -1.06 9.95 1.13
CA LEU A 53 -2.45 9.74 0.71
C LEU A 53 -3.04 8.48 1.33
N ALA A 54 -2.32 7.36 1.32
CA ALA A 54 -2.74 6.11 1.95
C ALA A 54 -3.05 6.31 3.44
N LYS A 55 -2.18 7.03 4.17
CA LYS A 55 -2.41 7.37 5.59
C LYS A 55 -3.62 8.26 5.81
N GLN A 56 -3.89 9.20 4.90
CA GLN A 56 -5.12 10.00 4.96
C GLN A 56 -6.37 9.16 4.69
N TYR A 57 -6.34 8.24 3.72
CA TYR A 57 -7.46 7.33 3.42
C TYR A 57 -7.72 6.34 4.57
N GLU A 58 -6.66 5.77 5.15
CA GLU A 58 -6.73 4.84 6.29
C GLU A 58 -7.41 5.49 7.51
N ASN A 59 -7.05 6.73 7.82
CA ASN A 59 -7.51 7.42 9.01
C ASN A 59 -8.72 8.35 8.74
N GLY A 60 -9.22 8.40 7.50
CA GLY A 60 -10.32 9.30 7.11
C GLY A 60 -9.99 10.80 7.25
N LEU A 61 -8.72 11.18 7.09
CA LEU A 61 -8.23 12.53 7.36
C LEU A 61 -8.39 13.44 6.14
N GLY A 62 -9.22 14.47 6.25
CA GLY A 62 -9.43 15.48 5.20
C GLY A 62 -10.15 14.95 3.95
N ILE A 63 -10.68 13.73 4.01
CA ILE A 63 -11.43 13.06 2.96
C ILE A 63 -12.84 12.79 3.52
N SER A 64 -13.89 13.04 2.73
CA SER A 64 -15.28 12.88 3.19
C SER A 64 -15.50 11.52 3.87
N LYS A 65 -16.41 11.48 4.85
CA LYS A 65 -16.73 10.39 5.81
C LYS A 65 -16.79 8.95 5.28
N ASN A 66 -16.88 8.74 3.96
CA ASN A 66 -16.71 7.44 3.30
C ASN A 66 -15.22 7.13 3.12
N SER A 67 -14.45 7.05 4.21
CA SER A 67 -13.04 6.68 4.16
C SER A 67 -12.90 5.32 3.46
N ASN A 68 -11.95 5.24 2.54
CA ASN A 68 -11.80 4.06 1.69
C ASN A 68 -10.47 3.39 2.01
N TYR A 69 -10.48 2.53 3.02
CA TYR A 69 -9.33 1.67 3.32
C TYR A 69 -8.88 0.85 2.10
N GLN A 70 -9.78 0.50 1.18
CA GLN A 70 -9.37 -0.15 -0.07
C GLN A 70 -8.51 0.79 -0.93
N LYS A 71 -8.79 2.08 -0.97
CA LYS A 71 -7.94 3.06 -1.68
C LYS A 71 -6.59 3.26 -1.00
N ALA A 72 -6.53 3.19 0.32
CA ALA A 72 -5.26 3.14 1.04
C ALA A 72 -4.44 1.89 0.65
N PHE A 73 -5.10 0.72 0.63
CA PHE A 73 -4.51 -0.55 0.23
C PHE A 73 -3.98 -0.52 -1.21
N GLU A 74 -4.73 0.05 -2.16
CA GLU A 74 -4.29 0.24 -3.54
C GLU A 74 -3.00 1.09 -3.62
N PHE A 75 -2.91 2.18 -2.86
CA PHE A 75 -1.68 2.97 -2.82
C PHE A 75 -0.49 2.21 -2.21
N TYR A 76 -0.72 1.40 -1.17
CA TYR A 76 0.34 0.58 -0.59
C TYR A 76 0.82 -0.52 -1.55
N LEU A 77 -0.10 -1.19 -2.26
CA LEU A 77 0.25 -2.15 -3.32
C LEU A 77 1.06 -1.48 -4.44
N ASP A 78 0.63 -0.31 -4.92
CA ASP A 78 1.36 0.44 -5.93
C ASP A 78 2.80 0.78 -5.49
N ILE A 79 2.98 1.14 -4.21
CA ILE A 79 4.31 1.41 -3.66
C ILE A 79 5.15 0.13 -3.61
N TYR A 80 4.54 -0.99 -3.20
CA TYR A 80 5.21 -2.28 -3.13
C TYR A 80 5.66 -2.76 -4.51
N TYR A 81 4.77 -2.83 -5.51
CA TYR A 81 5.11 -3.36 -6.82
C TYR A 81 6.10 -2.49 -7.60
N ASP A 82 6.01 -1.16 -7.47
CA ASP A 82 6.94 -0.26 -8.15
C ASP A 82 8.29 -0.12 -7.40
N LYS A 83 8.32 -0.39 -6.09
CA LYS A 83 9.52 -0.33 -5.23
C LYS A 83 9.56 -1.49 -4.24
N PRO A 84 9.77 -2.74 -4.69
CA PRO A 84 9.69 -3.91 -3.82
C PRO A 84 10.78 -3.94 -2.75
N GLN A 85 11.90 -3.23 -2.93
CA GLN A 85 12.92 -3.07 -1.89
C GLN A 85 12.60 -1.99 -0.85
N ASN A 86 11.44 -1.32 -0.95
CA ASN A 86 11.00 -0.34 0.03
C ASN A 86 10.36 -1.04 1.24
N ILE A 87 11.21 -1.36 2.23
CA ILE A 87 10.81 -1.97 3.50
C ILE A 87 9.66 -1.22 4.15
N LYS A 88 9.62 0.12 4.04
CA LYS A 88 8.53 0.91 4.61
C LYS A 88 7.19 0.61 3.94
N GLY A 89 7.18 0.50 2.61
CA GLY A 89 5.99 0.11 1.85
C GLY A 89 5.47 -1.26 2.25
N ILE A 90 6.39 -2.22 2.45
CA ILE A 90 6.09 -3.57 2.93
C ILE A 90 5.50 -3.54 4.34
N GLU A 91 6.17 -2.93 5.32
CA GLU A 91 5.73 -2.85 6.72
C GLU A 91 4.30 -2.29 6.85
N LEU A 92 3.98 -1.28 6.05
CA LEU A 92 2.68 -0.61 6.10
C LEU A 92 1.58 -1.44 5.47
N LEU A 93 1.89 -2.09 4.35
CA LEU A 93 0.98 -3.01 3.69
C LEU A 93 0.70 -4.23 4.57
N LEU A 94 1.72 -4.74 5.27
CA LEU A 94 1.58 -5.75 6.33
C LEU A 94 0.67 -5.25 7.46
N ALA A 95 0.92 -4.05 8.00
CA ALA A 95 0.13 -3.49 9.08
C ALA A 95 -1.35 -3.32 8.71
N GLU A 96 -1.64 -2.86 7.49
CA GLU A 96 -3.01 -2.73 6.98
C GLU A 96 -3.68 -4.09 6.79
N CYS A 97 -2.96 -5.08 6.24
CA CYS A 97 -3.45 -6.45 6.11
C CYS A 97 -3.64 -7.17 7.45
N VAL A 98 -2.94 -6.78 8.52
CA VAL A 98 -3.21 -7.27 9.87
C VAL A 98 -4.47 -6.61 10.45
N LYS A 99 -4.65 -5.32 10.18
CA LYS A 99 -5.79 -4.52 10.67
C LYS A 99 -7.11 -4.94 10.01
N LYS A 100 -7.06 -5.32 8.73
CA LYS A 100 -8.19 -5.92 8.01
C LYS A 100 -8.17 -7.43 8.15
N ARG A 101 -9.32 -8.03 8.48
CA ARG A 101 -9.43 -9.49 8.45
C ARG A 101 -9.55 -9.92 6.98
N LEU A 102 -8.90 -11.03 6.63
CA LEU A 102 -9.14 -11.71 5.35
C LEU A 102 -10.65 -11.90 5.13
N GLY A 103 -11.17 -11.54 3.94
CA GLY A 103 -12.60 -11.53 3.61
C GLY A 103 -13.28 -10.16 3.71
N ASP A 104 -12.61 -9.14 4.26
CA ASP A 104 -13.09 -7.74 4.24
C ASP A 104 -12.54 -6.93 3.04
N PHE A 105 -11.71 -7.56 2.20
CA PHE A 105 -11.25 -6.94 0.97
C PHE A 105 -12.30 -7.10 -0.12
N LYS A 106 -12.70 -5.98 -0.73
CA LYS A 106 -13.54 -6.00 -1.94
C LYS A 106 -12.88 -6.78 -3.10
N ASP A 107 -11.57 -7.02 -3.02
CA ASP A 107 -10.77 -7.70 -4.03
C ASP A 107 -9.86 -8.76 -3.36
N ASP A 108 -10.49 -9.78 -2.77
CA ASP A 108 -9.79 -10.90 -2.11
C ASP A 108 -8.77 -11.58 -3.03
N LYS A 109 -9.01 -11.57 -4.35
CA LYS A 109 -8.07 -12.11 -5.35
C LYS A 109 -6.74 -11.34 -5.35
N LYS A 110 -6.77 -10.01 -5.35
CA LYS A 110 -5.54 -9.20 -5.23
C LYS A 110 -4.82 -9.42 -3.91
N ALA A 111 -5.57 -9.58 -2.80
CA ALA A 111 -4.95 -9.89 -1.51
C ALA A 111 -4.22 -11.25 -1.56
N PHE A 112 -4.84 -12.27 -2.15
CA PHE A 112 -4.22 -13.57 -2.36
C PHE A 112 -2.95 -13.50 -3.23
N GLU A 113 -3.00 -12.82 -4.38
CA GLU A 113 -1.85 -12.62 -5.26
C GLU A 113 -0.69 -11.90 -4.54
N PHE A 114 -1.02 -10.90 -3.73
CA PHE A 114 -0.05 -10.21 -2.89
C PHE A 114 0.60 -11.13 -1.84
N TYR A 115 -0.17 -11.97 -1.15
CA TYR A 115 0.40 -12.93 -0.19
C TYR A 115 1.28 -13.98 -0.87
N LEU A 116 0.92 -14.44 -2.07
CA LEU A 116 1.77 -15.34 -2.86
C LEU A 116 3.11 -14.70 -3.21
N ASP A 117 3.08 -13.43 -3.62
CA ASP A 117 4.28 -12.68 -3.97
C ASP A 117 5.18 -12.48 -2.75
N LEU A 118 4.64 -12.04 -1.61
CA LEU A 118 5.39 -11.93 -0.36
C LEU A 118 6.02 -13.26 0.07
N TYR A 119 5.26 -14.36 0.01
CA TYR A 119 5.74 -15.68 0.41
C TYR A 119 6.93 -16.15 -0.44
N SER A 120 6.93 -15.79 -1.72
CA SER A 120 7.96 -16.18 -2.69
C SER A 120 9.18 -15.25 -2.68
N ASN A 121 8.95 -13.94 -2.53
CA ASN A 121 9.94 -12.92 -2.89
C ASN A 121 10.44 -12.08 -1.70
N VAL A 122 9.79 -12.16 -0.52
CA VAL A 122 10.15 -11.36 0.65
C VAL A 122 10.36 -12.26 1.87
N PRO A 123 11.58 -12.81 2.06
CA PRO A 123 11.89 -13.75 3.14
C PRO A 123 11.47 -13.27 4.54
N GLU A 124 11.62 -11.98 4.81
CA GLU A 124 11.26 -11.33 6.08
C GLU A 124 9.75 -11.38 6.35
N CYS A 125 8.93 -11.51 5.31
CA CYS A 125 7.47 -11.54 5.39
C CYS A 125 6.91 -12.96 5.23
N LYS A 126 7.75 -13.98 5.07
CA LYS A 126 7.32 -15.33 4.69
C LYS A 126 6.35 -15.96 5.67
N SER A 127 6.56 -15.77 6.97
CA SER A 127 5.67 -16.29 8.02
C SER A 127 4.27 -15.66 7.93
N PHE A 128 4.22 -14.32 7.85
CA PHE A 128 2.97 -13.58 7.67
C PHE A 128 2.24 -14.01 6.40
N ALA A 129 2.96 -14.08 5.28
CA ALA A 129 2.40 -14.45 3.99
C ALA A 129 1.84 -15.88 4.02
N ARG A 130 2.58 -16.83 4.60
CA ARG A 130 2.15 -18.22 4.77
C ARG A 130 0.85 -18.32 5.56
N ASP A 131 0.77 -17.65 6.71
CA ASP A 131 -0.40 -17.74 7.59
C ASP A 131 -1.68 -17.21 6.91
N ASN A 132 -1.54 -16.18 6.06
CA ASN A 132 -2.65 -15.68 5.25
C ASN A 132 -2.98 -16.61 4.07
N LEU A 133 -1.98 -17.20 3.39
CA LEU A 133 -2.22 -18.19 2.34
C LEU A 133 -2.92 -19.45 2.86
N ILE A 134 -2.57 -19.91 4.07
CA ILE A 134 -3.26 -21.02 4.75
C ILE A 134 -4.75 -20.70 4.90
N LYS A 135 -5.09 -19.48 5.34
CA LYS A 135 -6.49 -19.04 5.45
C LYS A 135 -7.17 -18.95 4.08
N CYS A 136 -6.49 -18.42 3.07
CA CYS A 136 -7.00 -18.36 1.69
C CYS A 136 -7.39 -19.74 1.16
N TYR A 137 -6.49 -20.72 1.23
CA TYR A 137 -6.75 -22.08 0.73
C TYR A 137 -7.74 -22.87 1.59
N ASN A 138 -7.80 -22.62 2.90
CA ASN A 138 -8.77 -23.27 3.78
C ASN A 138 -10.20 -22.74 3.57
N LEU A 139 -10.36 -21.42 3.43
CA LEU A 139 -11.65 -20.76 3.39
C LEU A 139 -12.14 -20.46 1.97
N GLY A 140 -11.26 -20.51 0.96
CA GLY A 140 -11.57 -20.13 -0.42
C GLY A 140 -11.59 -18.62 -0.63
N ILE A 141 -10.73 -17.88 0.06
CA ILE A 141 -10.67 -16.40 0.00
C ILE A 141 -9.69 -15.99 -1.11
N GLY A 142 -10.21 -15.39 -2.18
CA GLY A 142 -9.42 -14.92 -3.32
C GLY A 142 -8.90 -16.03 -4.24
N VAL A 143 -9.09 -17.29 -3.85
CA VAL A 143 -8.70 -18.51 -4.58
C VAL A 143 -9.68 -19.64 -4.22
N SER A 144 -9.81 -20.65 -5.07
CA SER A 144 -10.54 -21.87 -4.71
C SER A 144 -9.92 -22.55 -3.49
N LYS A 145 -10.74 -23.23 -2.69
CA LYS A 145 -10.24 -24.08 -1.61
C LYS A 145 -9.30 -25.15 -2.16
N ASP A 146 -8.20 -25.39 -1.45
CA ASP A 146 -7.15 -26.32 -1.88
C ASP A 146 -6.52 -26.97 -0.63
N GLU A 147 -6.97 -28.19 -0.33
CA GLU A 147 -6.54 -28.93 0.87
C GLU A 147 -5.07 -29.37 0.79
N GLU A 148 -4.58 -29.67 -0.41
CA GLU A 148 -3.19 -30.06 -0.63
C GLU A 148 -2.26 -28.89 -0.33
N LYS A 149 -2.52 -27.71 -0.91
CA LYS A 149 -1.71 -26.50 -0.63
C LYS A 149 -1.84 -26.03 0.81
N PHE A 150 -3.03 -26.12 1.41
CA PHE A 150 -3.21 -25.85 2.83
C PHE A 150 -2.32 -26.74 3.70
N THR A 151 -2.34 -28.05 3.44
CA THR A 151 -1.55 -29.03 4.20
C THR A 151 -0.06 -28.81 3.98
N TYR A 152 0.36 -28.61 2.73
CA TYR A 152 1.75 -28.30 2.38
C TYR A 152 2.29 -27.06 3.12
N LEU A 153 1.53 -25.97 3.14
CA LEU A 153 1.95 -24.75 3.82
C LEU A 153 2.02 -24.94 5.35
N LYS A 154 1.12 -25.73 5.93
CA LYS A 154 1.17 -26.06 7.37
C LYS A 154 2.37 -26.92 7.75
N MET A 155 2.82 -27.82 6.87
CA MET A 155 4.02 -28.64 7.12
C MET A 155 5.32 -27.84 7.11
N LYS A 156 5.29 -26.60 6.61
CA LYS A 156 6.41 -25.65 6.63
C LYS A 156 6.38 -24.71 7.85
N LEU A 157 5.71 -25.10 8.94
CA LEU A 157 5.72 -24.43 10.24
C LEU A 157 7.09 -24.51 10.90
#